data_AF-A0A3R5UZV6-F1
#
_entry.id   AF-A0A3R5UZV6-F1
#
_cell.length_a   1.000
_cell.length_b   1.000
_cell.length_c   1.000
_cell.angle_alpha   90.00
_cell.angle_beta   90.00
_cell.angle_gamma   90.00
#
_symmetry.space_group_name_H-M   'P 1'
#
loop_
_entity.id
_entity.type
_entity.pdbx_description
1 polymer ?
#
loop_
_entity_poly.entity_id
_entity_poly.type
_entity_poly.pdbx_seq_one_letter_code
_entity_poly.pdbx_strand_id
1 'polypeptide(L)' 'MKEKALELKKEFTRMKDDWEELTEGEKLVARDRETEYERLTENMSEADLKWIENGFAAWYSEYIDVETKIFIKPCEG' A
#
# COMPACT_ATOMS: atom_id res chain seq x y z
N MET A 1 1.64 -16.85 2.09
CA MET A 1 2.58 -15.95 2.82
C MET A 1 2.91 -14.70 2.01
N LYS A 2 3.43 -14.82 0.78
CA LYS A 2 3.70 -13.65 -0.08
C LYS A 2 2.48 -12.85 -0.51
N GLU A 3 1.33 -13.49 -0.72
CA GLU A 3 0.06 -12.81 -1.02
C GLU A 3 -0.38 -11.93 0.15
N LYS A 4 -0.32 -12.45 1.37
CA LYS A 4 -0.61 -11.69 2.59
C LYS A 4 0.32 -10.48 2.77
N ALA A 5 1.62 -10.66 2.51
CA ALA A 5 2.58 -9.55 2.54
C ALA A 5 2.24 -8.48 1.49
N LEU A 6 1.86 -8.90 0.27
CA LEU A 6 1.39 -7.98 -0.76
C LEU A 6 0.13 -7.21 -0.33
N GLU A 7 -0.84 -7.87 0.29
CA GLU A 7 -2.07 -7.22 0.80
C GLU A 7 -1.76 -6.22 1.92
N LEU A 8 -0.95 -6.60 2.90
CA LEU A 8 -0.52 -5.69 3.97
C LEU A 8 0.16 -4.44 3.41
N LYS A 9 1.04 -4.62 2.41
CA LYS A 9 1.71 -3.51 1.74
C LYS A 9 0.73 -2.54 1.11
N LYS A 10 -0.28 -3.05 0.39
CA LYS A 10 -1.35 -2.24 -0.18
C LYS A 10 -2.14 -1.48 0.88
N GLU A 11 -2.48 -2.16 1.98
CA GLU A 11 -3.29 -1.59 3.05
C GLU A 11 -2.59 -0.45 3.79
N PHE A 12 -1.35 -0.65 4.25
CA PHE A 12 -0.65 0.42 4.95
C PHE A 12 -0.24 1.55 4.00
N THR A 13 0.00 1.28 2.71
CA THR A 13 0.25 2.34 1.72
C THR A 13 -0.97 3.26 1.60
N ARG A 14 -2.18 2.71 1.42
CA ARG A 14 -3.41 3.53 1.38
C ARG A 14 -3.60 4.36 2.64
N MET A 15 -3.44 3.73 3.80
CA MET A 15 -3.53 4.44 5.08
C MET A 15 -2.48 5.55 5.23
N LYS A 16 -1.29 5.37 4.65
CA LYS A 16 -0.24 6.39 4.67
C LYS A 16 -0.47 7.53 3.69
N ASP A 17 -1.17 7.28 2.57
CA ASP A 17 -1.63 8.36 1.68
C ASP A 17 -2.58 9.31 2.43
N ASP A 18 -3.50 8.77 3.23
CA ASP A 18 -4.45 9.56 4.05
C ASP A 18 -3.92 9.91 5.46
N TRP A 19 -2.59 9.87 5.69
CA TRP A 19 -2.02 9.91 7.04
C TRP A 19 -2.42 11.14 7.86
N GLU A 20 -2.59 12.30 7.23
CA GLU A 20 -3.01 13.52 7.91
C GLU A 20 -4.44 13.43 8.44
N GLU A 21 -5.31 12.66 7.76
CA GLU A 21 -6.73 12.49 8.10
C GLU A 21 -6.96 11.34 9.10
N LEU A 22 -5.99 10.44 9.26
CA LEU A 22 -6.08 9.33 10.21
C LEU A 22 -6.02 9.76 11.67
N THR A 23 -6.87 9.14 12.49
CA THR A 23 -6.80 9.22 13.95
C THR A 23 -5.53 8.53 14.48
N GLU A 24 -5.15 8.82 15.74
CA GLU A 24 -4.00 8.15 16.37
C GLU A 24 -4.15 6.62 16.42
N GLY A 25 -5.38 6.11 16.59
CA GLY A 25 -5.66 4.68 16.56
C GLY A 25 -5.44 4.07 15.17
N GLU A 26 -5.85 4.75 14.11
CA GLU A 26 -5.63 4.29 12.74
C GLU A 26 -4.15 4.37 12.33
N LYS A 27 -3.43 5.38 12.82
CA LYS A 27 -1.97 5.49 12.67
C LYS A 27 -1.25 4.33 13.33
N LEU A 28 -1.73 3.87 14.50
CA LEU A 28 -1.22 2.66 15.14
C LEU A 28 -1.50 1.42 14.28
N VAL A 29 -2.72 1.27 13.75
CA VAL A 29 -3.07 0.15 12.86
C VAL A 29 -2.18 0.11 11.61
N ALA A 30 -1.92 1.26 10.99
CA ALA A 30 -1.03 1.36 9.84
C ALA A 30 0.42 0.94 10.17
N ARG A 31 0.92 1.31 11.36
CA ARG A 31 2.24 0.88 11.85
C ARG A 31 2.30 -0.60 12.18
N ASP A 32 1.27 -1.15 12.81
CA ASP A 32 1.16 -2.59 13.10
C ASP A 32 1.19 -3.41 11.80
N ARG A 33 0.47 -2.97 10.76
CA ARG A 33 0.45 -3.60 9.43
C ARG A 33 1.80 -3.54 8.73
N GLU A 34 2.51 -2.42 8.85
CA GLU A 34 3.88 -2.28 8.35
C GLU A 34 4.83 -3.24 9.09
N THR A 35 4.76 -3.32 10.42
CA THR A 35 5.57 -4.26 11.20
C THR A 35 5.25 -5.72 10.87
N GLU A 36 3.98 -6.06 10.63
CA GLU A 36 3.60 -7.40 10.19
C GLU A 36 4.16 -7.73 8.80
N TYR A 37 4.15 -6.77 7.89
CA TYR A 37 4.79 -6.90 6.58
C TYR A 37 6.29 -7.17 6.72
N GLU A 38 7.00 -6.40 7.55
CA GLU A 38 8.45 -6.58 7.78
C GLU A 38 8.74 -7.99 8.33
N ARG A 39 7.97 -8.45 9.33
CA ARG A 39 8.12 -9.81 9.88
C ARG A 39 7.86 -10.91 8.86
N LEU A 40 6.89 -10.72 7.98
CA LEU A 40 6.59 -11.71 6.94
C LEU A 40 7.69 -11.74 5.88
N THR A 41 8.31 -10.61 5.58
CA THR A 41 9.30 -10.47 4.51
C THR A 41 10.74 -10.72 4.95
N GLU A 42 11.04 -10.65 6.26
CA GLU A 42 12.41 -10.79 6.80
C GLU A 42 13.11 -12.10 6.39
N ASN A 43 12.35 -13.19 6.26
CA ASN A 43 12.85 -14.53 5.95
C ASN A 43 12.43 -15.01 4.54
N MET A 44 11.89 -14.12 3.69
CA MET A 44 11.48 -14.48 2.34
C MET A 44 12.66 -14.55 1.38
N SER A 45 12.51 -15.39 0.35
CA SER A 45 13.48 -15.45 -0.73
C SER A 45 13.46 -14.18 -1.58
N GLU A 46 14.58 -13.82 -2.21
CA GLU A 46 14.64 -12.68 -3.15
C GLU A 46 13.60 -12.82 -4.28
N ALA A 47 13.30 -14.05 -4.72
CA ALA A 47 12.29 -14.31 -5.72
C ALA A 47 10.88 -13.95 -5.23
N ASP A 48 10.54 -14.27 -3.98
CA ASP A 48 9.25 -13.91 -3.39
C ASP A 48 9.15 -12.41 -3.11
N LEU A 49 10.22 -11.78 -2.62
CA LEU A 49 10.29 -10.33 -2.45
C LEU A 49 10.08 -9.60 -3.79
N LYS A 50 10.77 -10.04 -4.84
CA LYS A 50 10.61 -9.47 -6.19
C LYS A 50 9.20 -9.68 -6.73
N TRP A 51 8.57 -10.82 -6.43
CA TRP A 51 7.17 -11.05 -6.79
C TRP A 51 6.23 -10.07 -6.09
N ILE A 52 6.45 -9.80 -4.80
CA ILE A 52 5.70 -8.81 -4.02
C ILE A 52 5.91 -7.41 -4.58
N GLU A 53 7.15 -6.99 -4.83
CA GLU A 53 7.47 -5.68 -5.38
C GLU A 53 6.82 -5.46 -6.75
N ASN A 54 6.90 -6.44 -7.65
CA ASN A 54 6.28 -6.35 -8.97
C ASN A 54 4.75 -6.27 -8.88
N GLY A 55 4.13 -7.11 -8.04
CA GLY A 55 2.69 -7.10 -7.82
C GLY A 55 2.20 -5.79 -7.18
N PHE A 56 3.00 -5.23 -6.27
CA PHE A 56 2.73 -3.95 -5.65
C PHE A 56 2.86 -2.81 -6.65
N ALA A 57 3.93 -2.78 -7.46
CA ALA A 57 4.15 -1.74 -8.46
C ALA A 57 3.03 -1.68 -9.51
N ALA A 58 2.59 -2.85 -10.00
CA ALA A 58 1.47 -2.92 -10.93
C ALA A 58 0.18 -2.35 -10.31
N TRP A 59 -0.13 -2.79 -9.08
CA TRP A 59 -1.30 -2.30 -8.36
C TRP A 59 -1.21 -0.80 -8.03
N TYR A 60 -0.05 -0.30 -7.59
CA TYR A 60 0.13 1.10 -7.20
C TYR A 60 0.03 2.03 -8.41
N SER A 61 0.48 1.57 -9.58
CA SER A 61 0.26 2.30 -10.84
C SER A 61 -1.23 2.46 -11.16
N GLU A 62 -2.04 1.42 -10.96
CA GLU A 62 -3.49 1.51 -11.14
C GLU A 62 -4.15 2.35 -10.05
N TYR A 63 -3.69 2.23 -8.80
CA TYR A 63 -4.18 3.02 -7.67
C TYR A 63 -3.99 4.52 -7.93
N ILE A 64 -2.78 4.94 -8.30
CA ILE A 64 -2.48 6.35 -8.60
C ILE A 64 -3.22 6.81 -9.86
N ASP A 65 -3.36 5.98 -10.90
CA ASP A 65 -4.16 6.33 -12.08
C ASP A 65 -5.63 6.59 -11.72
N VAL A 66 -6.22 5.79 -10.83
CA VAL A 66 -7.58 6.00 -10.32
C VAL A 66 -7.67 7.26 -9.46
N GLU A 67 -6.76 7.44 -8.49
CA GLU A 67 -6.74 8.62 -7.61
C GLU A 67 -6.56 9.91 -8.42
N THR A 68 -5.65 9.91 -9.40
CA THR A 68 -5.42 11.07 -10.27
C THR A 68 -6.59 11.34 -11.22
N LYS A 69 -7.27 10.31 -11.76
CA LYS A 69 -8.47 10.49 -12.60
C LYS A 69 -9.68 10.98 -11.80
N ILE A 70 -9.83 10.58 -10.55
CA ILE A 70 -10.90 11.07 -9.66
C ILE A 70 -10.67 12.54 -9.29
N PHE A 71 -9.42 12.98 -9.17
CA PHE A 71 -9.08 14.39 -8.88
C PHE A 71 -9.16 15.35 -10.07
N ILE A 72 -9.14 14.85 -11.31
CA ILE A 72 -9.40 15.68 -12.50
C ILE A 72 -10.92 15.86 -12.65
N LYS A 73 -11.50 16.75 -11.84
CA LYS A 73 -12.74 17.41 -12.26
C LYS A 73 -12.46 18.07 -13.61
N PRO A 74 -13.26 17.87 -14.67
CA PRO A 74 -13.20 18.78 -15.79
C PRO A 74 -13.54 20.16 -15.24
N CYS A 75 -12.58 21.08 -15.26
CA CYS A 75 -12.91 22.50 -15.22
C CYS A 75 -13.74 22.74 -16.49
N GLU A 76 -15.06 22.70 -16.36
CA GLU A 76 -15.96 23.23 -17.37
C GLU A 76 -15.57 24.70 -17.57
N GLY A 77 -15.01 24.98 -18.74
CA GLY A 77 -14.78 26.33 -19.24
C GLY A 77 -16.06 26.97 -19.75
#